data_AF-I3EJ15-F1
#
_entry.id   AF-I3EJ15-F1
#
_cell.length_a   1.000
_cell.length_b   1.000
_cell.length_c   1.000
_cell.angle_alpha   90.00
_cell.angle_beta   90.00
_cell.angle_gamma   90.00
#
_symmetry.space_group_name_H-M   'P 1'
#
loop_
_entity.id
_entity.type
_entity.pdbx_description
1 polymer ?
#
loop_
_entity_poly.entity_id
_entity_poly.type
_entity_poly.pdbx_seq_one_letter_code
_entity_poly.pdbx_strand_id
1 'polypeptide(L)'
;MDITRYNPKYLFVLILYPLPLDFLGFLEFPVDLYFSFIFYLFSKFYSPVMGRRPGRCYRYIKNKPYPKSRFCRGVPDSKVSKYDTGKRKATVLELPICTNLVSLEREQISAEALEASRIALNKYLSTHLEKDAFHFRLKVHTHHVVRINKMLSCAGADRLQTGMRGSFGKPNGRTARVNIGQVLISVRSKEGTEEKVREGLRRAMHKFAGKQEIVVTDKYGFTPYTTEEFNRLKEEGSLLPMGIGAMELKKKGPLMEYIRKASMVL
;
A
#
# COMPACT_ATOMS: atom_id res chain seq x y z
N MET A 1 -8.92 1.17 32.34
CA MET A 1 -7.50 1.57 32.28
C MET A 1 -6.84 0.80 31.15
N ASP A 2 -6.49 1.49 30.08
CA ASP A 2 -6.03 0.90 28.81
C ASP A 2 -4.61 0.34 28.91
N ILE A 3 -4.47 -0.99 28.81
CA ILE A 3 -3.18 -1.71 28.84
C ILE A 3 -2.45 -1.64 27.48
N THR A 4 -3.05 -1.03 26.44
CA THR A 4 -2.49 -0.99 25.08
C THR A 4 -1.52 0.17 24.81
N ARG A 5 -1.14 0.95 25.82
CA ARG A 5 -0.22 2.11 25.68
C ARG A 5 1.22 1.84 26.12
N TYR A 6 1.64 0.61 26.37
CA TYR A 6 3.05 0.33 26.60
C TYR A 6 3.82 0.32 25.28
N ASN A 7 4.45 1.45 24.97
CA ASN A 7 5.39 1.59 23.87
C ASN A 7 6.65 0.74 24.18
N PRO A 8 7.03 -0.22 23.31
CA PRO A 8 8.09 -1.20 23.59
C PRO A 8 9.48 -0.57 23.82
N LYS A 9 9.66 0.72 23.52
CA LYS A 9 10.89 1.46 23.85
C LYS A 9 11.10 1.64 25.35
N TYR A 10 10.03 1.72 26.16
CA TYR A 10 10.15 1.94 27.61
C TYR A 10 10.37 0.65 28.42
N LEU A 11 10.02 -0.52 27.86
CA LEU A 11 10.34 -1.80 28.49
C LEU A 11 11.83 -2.17 28.32
N PHE A 12 12.44 -1.72 27.22
CA PHE A 12 13.87 -1.88 26.95
C PHE A 12 14.75 -1.13 27.97
N VAL A 13 14.24 -0.04 28.53
CA VAL A 13 14.94 0.79 29.51
C VAL A 13 14.98 0.13 30.89
N LEU A 14 13.94 -0.62 31.28
CA LEU A 14 13.90 -1.29 32.59
C LEU A 14 14.79 -2.54 32.69
N ILE A 15 15.18 -3.13 31.54
CA ILE A 15 16.06 -4.30 31.49
C ILE A 15 17.55 -3.88 31.47
N LEU A 16 17.85 -2.60 31.21
CA LEU A 16 19.20 -2.08 31.02
C LEU A 16 19.67 -1.10 32.10
N TYR A 17 18.93 -0.89 33.19
CA TYR A 17 19.49 -0.21 34.35
C TYR A 17 20.35 -1.20 35.14
N PRO A 18 21.68 -1.03 35.20
CA PRO A 18 22.48 -1.76 36.16
C PRO A 18 22.09 -1.21 37.54
N LEU A 19 21.47 -2.05 38.37
CA LEU A 19 21.46 -1.81 39.82
C LEU A 19 22.93 -1.70 40.28
N PRO A 20 23.25 -0.76 41.18
CA PRO A 20 24.64 -0.51 41.59
C PRO A 20 25.27 -1.79 42.17
N LEU A 21 26.42 -2.13 41.59
CA LEU A 21 27.33 -3.21 41.98
C LEU A 21 27.95 -2.91 43.36
N ASP A 22 27.20 -3.06 44.45
CA ASP A 22 27.78 -2.98 45.81
C ASP A 22 27.14 -3.94 46.84
N PHE A 23 26.22 -4.82 46.42
CA PHE A 23 25.61 -5.80 47.32
C PHE A 23 25.55 -7.18 46.66
N LEU A 24 26.59 -7.97 46.93
CA LEU A 24 26.68 -9.45 47.00
C LEU A 24 28.03 -9.90 46.46
N GLY A 25 28.95 -10.15 47.38
CA GLY A 25 30.07 -11.04 47.14
C GLY A 25 29.61 -12.48 46.91
N PHE A 26 30.48 -13.26 46.28
CA PHE A 26 30.42 -14.71 46.07
C PHE A 26 29.37 -15.23 45.07
N LEU A 27 29.80 -15.41 43.81
CA LEU A 27 29.77 -16.66 43.02
C LEU A 27 29.86 -16.32 41.53
N GLU A 28 30.91 -16.80 40.86
CA GLU A 28 31.05 -16.78 39.41
C GLU A 28 29.93 -17.62 38.76
N PHE A 29 28.91 -16.96 38.22
CA PHE A 29 27.91 -17.61 37.38
C PHE A 29 28.29 -17.45 35.89
N PRO A 30 28.27 -18.53 35.09
CA PRO A 30 28.63 -18.47 33.68
C PRO A 30 27.61 -17.65 32.87
N VAL A 31 28.13 -16.73 32.05
CA VAL A 31 27.39 -15.76 31.22
C VAL A 31 26.35 -16.44 30.30
N ASP A 32 26.58 -17.69 29.93
CA ASP A 32 25.73 -18.50 29.05
C ASP A 32 24.34 -18.82 29.63
N LEU A 33 24.24 -18.95 30.97
CA LEU A 33 22.95 -19.20 31.62
C LEU A 33 22.06 -17.96 31.64
N TYR A 34 22.65 -16.77 31.76
CA TYR A 34 21.91 -15.51 31.77
C TYR A 34 21.31 -15.20 30.40
N PHE A 35 22.07 -15.47 29.33
CA PHE A 35 21.60 -15.31 27.95
C PHE A 35 20.45 -16.29 27.62
N SER A 36 20.57 -17.53 28.09
CA SER A 36 19.52 -18.55 27.95
C SER A 36 18.25 -18.21 28.74
N PHE A 37 18.39 -17.64 29.94
CA PHE A 37 17.26 -17.23 30.77
C PHE A 37 16.51 -16.02 30.18
N ILE A 38 17.24 -15.03 29.64
CA ILE A 38 16.65 -13.90 28.93
C ILE A 38 15.94 -14.37 27.66
N PHE A 39 16.53 -15.27 26.87
CA PHE A 39 15.90 -15.83 25.67
C PHE A 39 14.64 -16.64 25.99
N TYR A 40 14.67 -17.42 27.07
CA TYR A 40 13.52 -18.16 27.59
C TYR A 40 12.39 -17.21 28.04
N LEU A 41 12.72 -16.14 28.77
CA LEU A 41 11.74 -15.13 29.20
C LEU A 41 11.14 -14.37 28.00
N PHE A 42 11.96 -14.04 26.99
CA PHE A 42 11.53 -13.38 25.75
C PHE A 42 10.56 -14.27 24.94
N SER A 43 10.79 -15.58 24.92
CA SER A 43 9.90 -16.54 24.25
C SER A 43 8.54 -16.69 24.95
N LYS A 44 8.50 -16.57 26.28
CA LYS A 44 7.30 -16.77 27.10
C LYS A 44 6.42 -15.51 27.21
N PHE A 45 7.01 -14.33 27.12
CA PHE A 45 6.29 -13.05 27.22
C PHE A 45 5.85 -12.45 25.88
N TYR A 46 6.25 -13.05 24.74
CA TYR A 46 5.66 -12.69 23.45
C TYR A 46 4.27 -13.32 23.34
N SER A 47 3.29 -12.70 23.99
CA SER A 47 1.88 -13.00 23.76
C SER A 47 1.63 -12.90 22.24
N PRO A 48 1.18 -13.97 21.57
CA PRO A 48 0.89 -13.91 20.15
C PRO A 48 -0.26 -12.92 20.00
N VAL A 49 0.06 -11.71 19.53
CA VAL A 49 -0.93 -10.76 19.03
C VAL A 49 -1.84 -11.56 18.12
N MET A 50 -3.13 -11.70 18.49
CA MET A 50 -4.08 -12.51 17.73
C MET A 50 -3.90 -12.21 16.24
N GLY A 51 -3.41 -13.23 15.51
CA GLY A 51 -2.94 -13.06 14.15
C GLY A 51 -4.04 -12.57 13.23
N ARG A 52 -3.66 -11.87 12.17
CA ARG A 52 -4.60 -11.49 11.11
C ARG A 52 -5.19 -12.75 10.51
N ARG A 53 -6.51 -12.76 10.25
CA ARG A 53 -7.14 -13.88 9.53
C ARG A 53 -6.47 -14.07 8.15
N PRO A 54 -6.35 -15.32 7.67
CA PRO A 54 -5.72 -15.60 6.39
C PRO A 54 -6.51 -14.94 5.24
N GLY A 55 -5.79 -14.50 4.20
CA GLY A 55 -6.35 -13.73 3.08
C GLY A 55 -7.48 -14.45 2.34
N ARG A 56 -7.50 -15.79 2.37
CA ARG A 56 -8.56 -16.61 1.75
C ARG A 56 -9.97 -16.27 2.23
N CYS A 57 -10.13 -15.81 3.48
CA CYS A 57 -11.44 -15.47 4.05
C CYS A 57 -12.11 -14.27 3.34
N TYR A 58 -11.32 -13.39 2.73
CA TYR A 58 -11.79 -12.13 2.16
C TYR A 58 -11.53 -11.98 0.67
N ARG A 59 -10.95 -12.98 0.01
CA ARG A 59 -10.56 -12.90 -1.41
C ARG A 59 -11.71 -12.51 -2.34
N TYR A 60 -12.88 -13.10 -2.16
CA TYR A 60 -14.00 -12.92 -3.11
C TYR A 60 -14.94 -11.77 -2.74
N ILE A 61 -15.41 -11.06 -3.76
CA ILE A 61 -16.43 -10.01 -3.63
C ILE A 61 -17.82 -10.65 -3.48
N LYS A 62 -18.22 -10.96 -2.24
CA LYS A 62 -19.54 -11.55 -1.94
C LYS A 62 -20.61 -10.57 -1.47
N ASN A 63 -20.21 -9.53 -0.73
CA ASN A 63 -21.14 -8.61 -0.07
C ASN A 63 -21.39 -7.34 -0.90
N LYS A 64 -22.38 -6.53 -0.53
CA LYS A 64 -22.48 -5.15 -0.99
C LYS A 64 -21.27 -4.31 -0.51
N PRO A 65 -20.87 -3.25 -1.24
CA PRO A 65 -19.82 -2.34 -0.78
C PRO A 65 -20.17 -1.74 0.58
N TYR A 66 -19.19 -1.73 1.48
CA TYR A 66 -19.34 -1.22 2.84
C TYR A 66 -18.18 -0.29 3.17
N PRO A 67 -18.27 1.01 2.85
CA PRO A 67 -17.21 1.98 3.12
C PRO A 67 -17.30 2.58 4.51
N LYS A 68 -16.19 3.19 4.97
CA LYS A 68 -16.21 4.09 6.13
C LYS A 68 -17.22 5.20 5.88
N SER A 69 -18.16 5.39 6.79
CA SER A 69 -19.29 6.31 6.64
C SER A 69 -19.81 6.74 8.02
N ARG A 70 -20.83 7.61 8.05
CA ARG A 70 -21.51 8.01 9.30
C ARG A 70 -22.10 6.83 10.10
N PHE A 71 -22.45 5.75 9.38
CA PHE A 71 -22.99 4.51 9.94
C PHE A 71 -21.89 3.52 10.32
N CYS A 72 -20.82 3.44 9.52
CA CYS A 72 -19.68 2.57 9.79
C CYS A 72 -18.57 3.33 10.54
N ARG A 73 -18.71 3.39 11.87
CA ARG A 73 -17.76 4.02 12.78
C ARG A 73 -16.72 3.01 13.30
N GLY A 74 -15.61 3.50 13.85
CA GLY A 74 -14.54 2.65 14.42
C GLY A 74 -13.77 1.83 13.38
N VAL A 75 -13.74 2.29 12.12
CA VAL A 75 -12.99 1.63 11.05
C VAL A 75 -11.50 1.95 11.19
N PRO A 76 -10.61 0.94 11.25
CA PRO A 76 -9.17 1.18 11.29
C PRO A 76 -8.70 1.88 10.01
N ASP A 77 -7.61 2.63 10.10
CA ASP A 77 -7.04 3.28 8.93
C ASP A 77 -6.36 2.30 7.97
N SER A 78 -6.29 2.69 6.70
CA SER A 78 -5.66 1.84 5.70
C SER A 78 -4.17 1.70 5.99
N LYS A 79 -3.63 0.50 5.77
CA LYS A 79 -2.19 0.29 5.88
C LYS A 79 -1.42 1.06 4.79
N VAL A 80 -2.03 1.28 3.63
CA VAL A 80 -1.45 2.08 2.55
C VAL A 80 -1.54 3.56 2.93
N SER A 81 -0.39 4.16 3.17
CA SER A 81 -0.30 5.60 3.50
C SER A 81 0.07 6.45 2.27
N LYS A 82 0.93 5.94 1.39
CA LYS A 82 1.45 6.67 0.23
C LYS A 82 1.05 5.97 -1.06
N TYR A 83 0.28 6.65 -1.91
CA TYR A 83 -0.14 6.12 -3.20
C TYR A 83 0.86 6.42 -4.33
N ASP A 84 1.51 7.59 -4.27
CA ASP A 84 2.55 8.01 -5.22
C ASP A 84 3.96 7.88 -4.63
N THR A 85 4.88 7.32 -5.42
CA THR A 85 6.30 7.15 -5.05
C THR A 85 7.20 7.46 -6.26
N GLY A 86 8.47 7.83 -6.02
CA GLY A 86 9.40 8.30 -7.05
C GLY A 86 9.28 9.81 -7.29
N LYS A 87 9.68 10.27 -8.48
CA LYS A 87 9.67 11.69 -8.86
C LYS A 87 8.26 12.19 -9.20
N ARG A 88 7.48 12.49 -8.16
CA ARG A 88 6.07 12.96 -8.27
C ARG A 88 5.92 14.28 -9.02
N LYS A 89 6.92 15.15 -8.90
CA LYS A 89 6.96 16.48 -9.54
C LYS A 89 7.51 16.44 -10.98
N ALA A 90 7.86 15.27 -11.49
CA ALA A 90 8.32 15.13 -12.87
C ALA A 90 7.24 15.60 -13.84
N THR A 91 7.65 16.47 -14.77
CA THR A 91 6.82 16.97 -15.86
C THR A 91 6.44 15.83 -16.80
N VAL A 92 5.37 16.01 -17.57
CA VAL A 92 4.87 15.03 -18.54
C VAL A 92 5.97 14.55 -19.49
N LEU A 93 6.77 15.48 -20.03
CA LEU A 93 7.82 15.22 -21.02
C LEU A 93 9.00 14.37 -20.50
N GLU A 94 9.20 14.30 -19.18
CA GLU A 94 10.37 13.62 -18.61
C GLU A 94 10.21 12.09 -18.58
N LEU A 95 8.98 11.59 -18.47
CA LEU A 95 8.68 10.18 -18.19
C LEU A 95 7.62 9.65 -19.19
N PRO A 96 8.04 9.33 -20.43
CA PRO A 96 7.14 8.99 -21.53
C PRO A 96 6.58 7.56 -21.47
N ILE A 97 7.35 6.58 -20.98
CA ILE A 97 6.93 5.18 -21.00
C ILE A 97 5.95 4.91 -19.86
N CYS A 98 4.91 4.13 -20.11
CA CYS A 98 3.95 3.69 -19.10
C CYS A 98 3.80 2.17 -19.09
N THR A 99 3.99 1.56 -17.92
CA THR A 99 3.76 0.14 -17.69
C THR A 99 2.75 -0.05 -16.57
N ASN A 100 1.75 -0.89 -16.82
CA ASN A 100 0.61 -1.13 -15.95
C ASN A 100 0.63 -2.56 -15.43
N LEU A 101 0.28 -2.74 -14.16
CA LEU A 101 -0.06 -4.03 -13.58
C LEU A 101 -1.58 -4.15 -13.51
N VAL A 102 -2.14 -5.14 -14.18
CA VAL A 102 -3.59 -5.33 -14.38
C VAL A 102 -4.05 -6.59 -13.66
N SER A 103 -5.22 -6.54 -13.02
CA SER A 103 -5.85 -7.72 -12.42
C SER A 103 -6.65 -8.49 -13.46
N LEU A 104 -6.40 -9.80 -13.59
CA LEU A 104 -7.22 -10.69 -14.44
C LEU A 104 -8.35 -11.37 -13.65
N GLU A 105 -8.45 -11.11 -12.35
CA GLU A 105 -9.46 -11.67 -11.48
C GLU A 105 -10.31 -10.58 -10.81
N ARG A 106 -11.56 -10.94 -10.51
CA ARG A 106 -12.47 -10.13 -9.70
C ARG A 106 -12.33 -10.52 -8.22
N GLU A 107 -11.57 -9.72 -7.48
CA GLU A 107 -11.23 -10.03 -6.08
C GLU A 107 -11.16 -8.80 -5.17
N GLN A 108 -11.01 -9.05 -3.88
CA GLN A 108 -10.69 -8.04 -2.88
C GLN A 108 -9.21 -8.10 -2.52
N ILE A 109 -8.52 -7.01 -2.78
CA ILE A 109 -7.11 -6.86 -2.43
C ILE A 109 -7.00 -6.19 -1.06
N SER A 110 -6.30 -6.82 -0.13
CA SER A 110 -6.08 -6.24 1.21
C SER A 110 -5.15 -5.02 1.17
N ALA A 111 -5.36 -4.05 2.07
CA ALA A 111 -4.48 -2.89 2.20
C ALA A 111 -3.02 -3.27 2.46
N GLU A 112 -2.81 -4.36 3.18
CA GLU A 112 -1.50 -4.88 3.52
C GLU A 112 -0.80 -5.52 2.31
N ALA A 113 -1.55 -6.17 1.42
CA ALA A 113 -1.02 -6.67 0.16
C ALA A 113 -0.60 -5.52 -0.77
N LEU A 114 -1.43 -4.46 -0.87
CA LEU A 114 -1.08 -3.25 -1.62
C LEU A 114 0.19 -2.58 -1.07
N GLU A 115 0.31 -2.45 0.25
CA GLU A 115 1.50 -1.85 0.86
C GLU A 115 2.74 -2.73 0.66
N ALA A 116 2.62 -4.06 0.80
CA ALA A 116 3.71 -4.98 0.54
C ALA A 116 4.18 -4.93 -0.92
N SER A 117 3.24 -4.86 -1.87
CA SER A 117 3.51 -4.68 -3.29
C SER A 117 4.24 -3.37 -3.57
N ARG A 118 3.78 -2.27 -2.95
CA ARG A 118 4.40 -0.94 -3.07
C ARG A 118 5.84 -0.94 -2.58
N ILE A 119 6.11 -1.55 -1.43
CA ILE A 119 7.45 -1.65 -0.85
C ILE A 119 8.36 -2.51 -1.73
N ALA A 120 7.87 -3.66 -2.22
CA ALA A 120 8.62 -4.55 -3.09
C ALA A 120 9.03 -3.84 -4.40
N LEU A 121 8.09 -3.16 -5.04
CA LEU A 121 8.34 -2.38 -6.26
C LEU A 121 9.34 -1.26 -6.00
N ASN A 122 9.13 -0.46 -4.95
CA ASN A 122 9.99 0.67 -4.63
C ASN A 122 11.42 0.24 -4.33
N LYS A 123 11.58 -0.85 -3.57
CA LYS A 123 12.91 -1.38 -3.22
C LYS A 123 13.67 -1.78 -4.47
N TYR A 124 13.03 -2.51 -5.38
CA TYR A 124 13.66 -2.93 -6.63
C TYR A 124 14.03 -1.73 -7.51
N LEU A 125 13.09 -0.83 -7.77
CA LEU A 125 13.33 0.33 -8.63
C LEU A 125 14.41 1.26 -8.05
N SER A 126 14.43 1.49 -6.74
CA SER A 126 15.45 2.35 -6.11
C SER A 126 16.86 1.75 -6.15
N THR A 127 17.00 0.43 -6.33
CA THR A 127 18.31 -0.25 -6.43
C THR A 127 18.83 -0.28 -7.86
N HIS A 128 17.95 -0.41 -8.85
CA HIS A 128 18.35 -0.61 -10.26
C HIS A 128 18.14 0.61 -11.17
N LEU A 129 17.34 1.58 -10.72
CA LEU A 129 17.11 2.87 -11.36
C LEU A 129 17.47 4.00 -10.39
N GLU A 130 17.77 5.16 -10.94
CA GLU A 130 17.85 6.40 -10.18
C GLU A 130 16.47 6.80 -9.63
N LYS A 131 16.46 7.47 -8.48
CA LYS A 131 15.23 7.97 -7.83
C LYS A 131 14.41 8.90 -8.74
N ASP A 132 15.09 9.57 -9.67
CA ASP A 132 14.50 10.54 -10.60
C ASP A 132 14.07 9.93 -11.94
N ALA A 133 14.37 8.65 -12.18
CA ALA A 133 14.08 7.97 -13.44
C ALA A 133 12.66 7.36 -13.50
N PHE A 134 11.93 7.34 -12.38
CA PHE A 134 10.60 6.72 -12.32
C PHE A 134 9.63 7.46 -11.41
N HIS A 135 8.36 7.27 -11.70
CA HIS A 135 7.24 7.66 -10.85
C HIS A 135 6.16 6.59 -10.95
N PHE A 136 5.68 6.07 -9.83
CA PHE A 136 4.60 5.10 -9.85
C PHE A 136 3.50 5.43 -8.86
N ARG A 137 2.28 5.03 -9.23
CA ARG A 137 1.05 5.25 -8.49
C ARG A 137 0.32 3.93 -8.28
N LEU A 138 -0.10 3.68 -7.06
CA LEU A 138 -1.19 2.73 -6.78
C LEU A 138 -2.50 3.36 -7.22
N LYS A 139 -3.15 2.82 -8.26
CA LYS A 139 -4.43 3.34 -8.78
C LYS A 139 -5.62 2.95 -7.91
N VAL A 140 -5.48 1.87 -7.16
CA VAL A 140 -6.57 1.26 -6.43
C VAL A 140 -6.57 1.71 -4.97
N HIS A 141 -7.73 2.17 -4.51
CA HIS A 141 -7.93 2.64 -3.14
C HIS A 141 -8.73 1.65 -2.29
N THR A 142 -8.37 1.54 -1.02
CA THR A 142 -8.98 0.60 -0.07
C THR A 142 -10.18 1.24 0.63
N HIS A 143 -11.31 1.33 -0.07
CA HIS A 143 -12.54 1.90 0.50
C HIS A 143 -13.38 0.87 1.26
N HIS A 144 -13.33 -0.41 0.87
CA HIS A 144 -14.21 -1.42 1.43
C HIS A 144 -13.71 -1.94 2.78
N VAL A 145 -14.59 -1.92 3.78
CA VAL A 145 -14.30 -2.40 5.12
C VAL A 145 -14.75 -3.85 5.26
N VAL A 146 -13.82 -4.69 5.69
CA VAL A 146 -14.05 -6.08 6.06
C VAL A 146 -14.39 -6.16 7.54
N ARG A 147 -15.34 -7.04 7.88
CA ARG A 147 -15.83 -7.23 9.24
C ARG A 147 -15.45 -8.59 9.78
N ILE A 148 -15.27 -8.65 11.10
CA ILE A 148 -15.02 -9.88 11.84
C ILE A 148 -15.99 -9.95 13.01
N ASN A 149 -16.76 -11.05 13.07
CA ASN A 149 -17.31 -11.52 14.33
C ASN A 149 -16.18 -12.26 15.07
N LYS A 150 -15.65 -11.66 16.13
CA LYS A 150 -14.50 -12.20 16.88
C LYS A 150 -15.02 -13.24 17.87
N MET A 151 -14.57 -14.48 17.71
CA MET A 151 -14.84 -15.55 18.66
C MET A 151 -13.73 -15.61 19.70
N LEU A 152 -14.10 -15.85 20.96
CA LEU A 152 -13.15 -16.13 22.04
C LEU A 152 -12.64 -17.56 21.88
N SER A 153 -11.32 -17.75 21.97
CA SER A 153 -10.68 -19.07 21.83
C SER A 153 -10.26 -19.67 23.19
N CYS A 154 -10.67 -19.07 24.31
CA CYS A 154 -10.36 -19.58 25.65
C CYS A 154 -11.29 -20.73 26.05
N ALA A 155 -10.82 -21.60 26.96
CA ALA A 155 -11.67 -22.61 27.58
C ALA A 155 -12.84 -21.93 28.34
N GLY A 156 -14.04 -22.49 28.22
CA GLY A 156 -15.25 -21.88 28.79
C GLY A 156 -15.79 -20.67 28.01
N ALA A 157 -15.29 -20.39 26.80
CA ALA A 157 -15.77 -19.29 25.94
C ALA A 157 -17.29 -19.30 25.70
N ASP A 158 -17.91 -20.48 25.71
CA ASP A 158 -19.37 -20.64 25.56
C ASP A 158 -20.17 -19.86 26.61
N ARG A 159 -19.64 -19.71 27.83
CA ARG A 159 -20.30 -18.97 28.91
C ARG A 159 -20.17 -17.45 28.76
N LEU A 160 -19.13 -16.99 28.07
CA LEU A 160 -18.76 -15.57 27.95
C LEU A 160 -19.17 -14.97 26.60
N GLN A 161 -19.41 -15.81 25.60
CA GLN A 161 -19.69 -15.39 24.25
C GLN A 161 -21.08 -15.80 23.80
N THR A 162 -21.77 -14.92 23.08
CA THR A 162 -23.10 -15.17 22.51
C THR A 162 -23.09 -16.04 21.24
N GLY A 163 -21.95 -16.65 20.89
CA GLY A 163 -21.78 -17.42 19.66
C GLY A 163 -22.20 -16.64 18.40
N MET A 164 -23.23 -17.13 17.71
CA MET A 164 -23.76 -16.53 16.47
C MET A 164 -24.96 -15.60 16.70
N ARG A 165 -25.44 -15.45 17.94
CA ARG A 165 -26.47 -14.46 18.27
C ARG A 165 -25.88 -13.05 18.13
N GLY A 166 -26.50 -12.20 17.30
CA GLY A 166 -25.98 -10.86 17.01
C GLY A 166 -24.69 -10.85 16.18
N SER A 167 -24.56 -11.76 15.19
CA SER A 167 -23.32 -12.03 14.43
C SER A 167 -22.74 -10.89 13.58
N PHE A 168 -23.27 -9.67 13.67
CA PHE A 168 -22.78 -8.54 12.88
C PHE A 168 -21.37 -8.16 13.33
N GLY A 169 -20.39 -8.47 12.48
CA GLY A 169 -18.98 -8.28 12.81
C GLY A 169 -18.58 -6.81 12.98
N LYS A 170 -17.58 -6.58 13.83
CA LYS A 170 -16.93 -5.28 13.97
C LYS A 170 -15.97 -5.03 12.79
N PRO A 171 -15.75 -3.78 12.35
CA PRO A 171 -14.71 -3.45 11.36
C PRO A 171 -13.34 -3.99 11.77
N ASN A 172 -12.63 -4.65 10.85
CA ASN A 172 -11.30 -5.21 11.13
C ASN A 172 -10.21 -4.70 10.19
N GLY A 173 -10.50 -4.53 8.91
CA GLY A 173 -9.50 -4.12 7.93
C GLY A 173 -10.11 -3.48 6.69
N ARG A 174 -9.27 -2.82 5.90
CA ARG A 174 -9.67 -2.22 4.62
C ARG A 174 -9.16 -3.05 3.46
N THR A 175 -9.98 -3.13 2.43
CA THR A 175 -9.73 -3.84 1.18
C THR A 175 -10.14 -2.94 0.03
N ALA A 176 -9.49 -3.14 -1.10
CA ALA A 176 -9.91 -2.62 -2.37
C ALA A 176 -10.70 -3.68 -3.12
N ARG A 177 -11.76 -3.27 -3.80
CA ARG A 177 -12.51 -4.14 -4.72
C ARG A 177 -11.99 -3.89 -6.12
N VAL A 178 -11.61 -4.97 -6.79
CA VAL A 178 -11.01 -4.91 -8.12
C VAL A 178 -11.83 -5.75 -9.09
N ASN A 179 -12.02 -5.21 -10.30
CA ASN A 179 -12.64 -5.91 -11.42
C ASN A 179 -11.59 -6.47 -12.37
N ILE A 180 -12.01 -7.40 -13.23
CA ILE A 180 -11.18 -7.94 -14.31
C ILE A 180 -10.79 -6.78 -15.25
N GLY A 181 -9.52 -6.70 -15.64
CA GLY A 181 -8.99 -5.64 -16.50
C GLY A 181 -8.70 -4.32 -15.77
N GLN A 182 -8.92 -4.23 -14.47
CA GLN A 182 -8.64 -3.01 -13.72
C GLN A 182 -7.15 -2.89 -13.38
N VAL A 183 -6.58 -1.72 -13.66
CA VAL A 183 -5.17 -1.40 -13.36
C VAL A 183 -4.97 -1.21 -11.86
N LEU A 184 -4.04 -1.97 -11.28
CA LEU A 184 -3.64 -1.93 -9.87
C LEU A 184 -2.57 -0.86 -9.62
N ILE A 185 -1.48 -0.95 -10.39
CA ILE A 185 -0.29 -0.11 -10.27
C ILE A 185 0.07 0.40 -11.66
N SER A 186 0.40 1.69 -11.75
CA SER A 186 0.95 2.29 -12.96
C SER A 186 2.32 2.85 -12.66
N VAL A 187 3.29 2.55 -13.50
CA VAL A 187 4.65 3.08 -13.44
C VAL A 187 4.89 3.87 -14.71
N ARG A 188 5.35 5.11 -14.58
CA ARG A 188 5.94 5.86 -15.69
C ARG A 188 7.44 5.99 -15.49
N SER A 189 8.20 5.87 -16.57
CA SER A 189 9.67 5.86 -16.52
C SER A 189 10.30 6.49 -17.76
N LYS A 190 11.60 6.75 -17.68
CA LYS A 190 12.41 7.16 -18.84
C LYS A 190 12.52 6.03 -19.87
N GLU A 191 12.86 6.40 -21.09
CA GLU A 191 13.17 5.45 -22.17
C GLU A 191 14.34 4.54 -21.81
N GLY A 192 14.34 3.30 -22.31
CA GLY A 192 15.37 2.29 -22.03
C GLY A 192 15.31 1.65 -20.63
N THR A 193 14.38 2.03 -19.76
CA THR A 193 14.24 1.46 -18.40
C THR A 193 13.12 0.42 -18.26
N GLU A 194 12.46 0.08 -19.36
CA GLU A 194 11.25 -0.73 -19.38
C GLU A 194 11.43 -2.14 -18.81
N GLU A 195 12.53 -2.83 -19.15
CA GLU A 195 12.79 -4.19 -18.67
C GLU A 195 12.92 -4.26 -17.15
N LYS A 196 13.61 -3.27 -16.58
CA LYS A 196 13.75 -3.13 -15.12
C LYS A 196 12.39 -2.84 -14.49
N VAL A 197 11.58 -1.98 -15.09
CA VAL A 197 10.21 -1.72 -14.59
C VAL A 197 9.36 -2.99 -14.61
N ARG A 198 9.45 -3.78 -15.68
CA ARG A 198 8.74 -5.07 -15.84
C ARG A 198 9.14 -6.06 -14.75
N GLU A 199 10.43 -6.21 -14.46
CA GLU A 199 10.92 -7.06 -13.38
C GLU A 199 10.47 -6.55 -11.99
N GLY A 200 10.47 -5.24 -11.77
CA GLY A 200 9.93 -4.63 -10.55
C GLY A 200 8.45 -4.94 -10.35
N LEU A 201 7.66 -4.83 -11.42
CA LEU A 201 6.23 -5.16 -11.42
C LEU A 201 5.96 -6.65 -11.23
N ARG A 202 6.82 -7.53 -11.75
CA ARG A 202 6.75 -8.98 -11.49
C ARG A 202 6.92 -9.31 -10.01
N ARG A 203 7.86 -8.65 -9.33
CA ARG A 203 8.05 -8.82 -7.87
C ARG A 203 6.86 -8.31 -7.05
N ALA A 204 6.25 -7.22 -7.51
CA ALA A 204 5.02 -6.67 -6.93
C ALA A 204 3.82 -7.62 -7.12
N MET A 205 3.67 -8.19 -8.31
CA MET A 205 2.61 -9.14 -8.66
C MET A 205 2.50 -10.31 -7.66
N HIS A 206 3.64 -10.87 -7.23
CA HIS A 206 3.66 -11.97 -6.24
C HIS A 206 3.10 -11.60 -4.84
N LYS A 207 2.76 -10.34 -4.59
CA LYS A 207 2.11 -9.90 -3.33
C LYS A 207 0.58 -9.89 -3.43
N PHE A 208 0.04 -10.00 -4.64
CA PHE A 208 -1.40 -10.11 -4.88
C PHE A 208 -1.83 -11.57 -4.95
N ALA A 209 -3.12 -11.81 -4.73
CA ALA A 209 -3.72 -13.12 -4.91
C ALA A 209 -4.21 -13.23 -6.37
N GLY A 210 -4.34 -14.45 -6.89
CA GLY A 210 -4.84 -14.65 -8.25
C GLY A 210 -3.83 -14.32 -9.35
N LYS A 211 -4.34 -14.14 -10.57
CA LYS A 211 -3.54 -13.85 -11.76
C LYS A 211 -3.54 -12.35 -12.07
N GLN A 212 -2.35 -11.81 -12.32
CA GLN A 212 -2.14 -10.47 -12.83
C GLN A 212 -1.33 -10.53 -14.12
N GLU A 213 -1.41 -9.46 -14.88
CA GLU A 213 -0.69 -9.28 -16.13
C GLU A 213 0.02 -7.93 -16.13
N ILE A 214 1.22 -7.90 -16.71
CA ILE A 214 2.00 -6.68 -16.88
C ILE A 214 1.83 -6.23 -18.32
N VAL A 215 1.20 -5.07 -18.50
CA VAL A 215 0.86 -4.52 -19.81
C VAL A 215 1.62 -3.22 -20.02
N VAL A 216 2.40 -3.16 -21.08
CA VAL A 216 3.03 -1.92 -21.56
C VAL A 216 1.97 -1.18 -22.37
N THR A 217 1.80 0.11 -22.11
CA THR A 217 0.74 0.90 -22.73
C THR A 217 1.32 1.86 -23.74
N ASP A 218 0.67 2.00 -24.89
CA ASP A 218 1.05 2.93 -25.97
C ASP A 218 0.74 4.41 -25.64
N LYS A 219 0.34 4.67 -24.40
CA LYS A 219 0.00 6.01 -23.91
C LYS A 219 1.23 6.71 -23.40
N TYR A 220 1.27 8.03 -23.60
CA TYR A 220 2.36 8.87 -23.13
C TYR A 220 2.26 9.06 -21.60
N GLY A 221 3.05 8.31 -20.84
CA GLY A 221 3.09 8.35 -19.38
C GLY A 221 1.70 8.12 -18.75
N PHE A 222 1.25 9.08 -17.94
CA PHE A 222 -0.08 9.02 -17.29
C PHE A 222 -1.16 9.81 -18.02
N THR A 223 -0.89 10.23 -19.26
CA THR A 223 -1.88 10.93 -20.07
C THR A 223 -2.87 9.95 -20.72
N PRO A 224 -4.05 10.44 -21.16
CA PRO A 224 -4.98 9.61 -21.90
C PRO A 224 -4.56 9.37 -23.36
N TYR A 225 -3.66 10.20 -23.91
CA TYR A 225 -3.25 10.21 -25.31
C TYR A 225 -2.24 9.11 -25.63
N THR A 226 -2.30 8.60 -26.85
CA THR A 226 -1.24 7.76 -27.42
C THR A 226 0.04 8.58 -27.64
N THR A 227 1.18 7.91 -27.78
CA THR A 227 2.46 8.57 -28.08
C THR A 227 2.40 9.40 -29.37
N GLU A 228 1.73 8.89 -30.41
CA GLU A 228 1.54 9.57 -31.70
C GLU A 228 0.67 10.83 -31.57
N GLU A 229 -0.51 10.69 -30.94
CA GLU A 229 -1.41 11.83 -30.70
C GLU A 229 -0.75 12.89 -29.82
N PHE A 230 0.02 12.47 -28.82
CA PHE A 230 0.73 13.39 -27.94
C PHE A 230 1.77 14.21 -28.70
N ASN A 231 2.53 13.57 -29.59
CA ASN A 231 3.52 14.26 -30.42
C ASN A 231 2.85 15.24 -31.40
N ARG A 232 1.74 14.84 -32.04
CA ARG A 232 0.96 15.75 -32.91
C ARG A 232 0.45 16.98 -32.15
N LEU A 233 -0.16 16.79 -30.98
CA LEU A 233 -0.68 17.89 -30.16
C LEU A 233 0.42 18.83 -29.63
N LYS A 234 1.62 18.28 -29.43
CA LYS A 234 2.81 19.05 -29.06
C LYS A 234 3.33 19.88 -30.23
N GLU A 235 3.37 19.33 -31.44
CA GLU A 235 3.75 20.05 -32.67
C GLU A 235 2.73 21.15 -33.02
N GLU A 236 1.44 20.89 -32.81
CA GLU A 236 0.36 21.86 -33.00
C GLU A 236 0.35 22.99 -31.95
N GLY A 237 1.19 22.91 -30.91
CA GLY A 237 1.18 23.89 -29.81
C GLY A 237 -0.19 23.99 -29.13
N SER A 238 -0.87 22.85 -28.97
CA SER A 238 -2.21 22.74 -28.38
C SER A 238 -2.21 21.99 -27.04
N LEU A 239 -1.03 21.71 -26.48
CA LEU A 239 -0.88 20.90 -25.27
C LEU A 239 -0.64 21.75 -24.02
N LEU A 240 -1.58 21.72 -23.08
CA LEU A 240 -1.45 22.38 -21.77
C LEU A 240 -0.77 21.46 -20.75
N PRO A 241 0.33 21.90 -20.10
CA PRO A 241 0.98 21.16 -19.04
C PRO A 241 0.15 21.22 -17.75
N MET A 242 -0.27 20.05 -17.23
CA MET A 242 -1.01 19.90 -15.98
C MET A 242 -0.19 19.10 -14.95
N GLY A 243 1.06 19.50 -14.75
CA GLY A 243 2.01 18.85 -13.85
C GLY A 243 2.35 17.41 -14.26
N ILE A 244 1.62 16.44 -13.71
CA ILE A 244 1.82 15.00 -14.00
C ILE A 244 1.21 14.61 -15.36
N GLY A 245 0.12 15.24 -15.75
CA GLY A 245 -0.61 14.96 -17.00
C GLY A 245 -0.61 16.16 -17.93
N ALA A 246 -1.16 15.98 -19.12
CA ALA A 246 -1.37 17.04 -20.10
C ALA A 246 -2.83 17.05 -20.55
N MET A 247 -3.32 18.22 -20.93
CA MET A 247 -4.66 18.43 -21.47
C MET A 247 -4.56 19.12 -22.82
N GLU A 248 -5.43 18.73 -23.76
CA GLU A 248 -5.57 19.42 -25.03
C GLU A 248 -6.31 20.75 -24.81
N LEU A 249 -5.80 21.82 -25.40
CA LEU A 249 -6.44 23.13 -25.43
C LEU A 249 -7.64 23.08 -26.40
N LYS A 250 -8.84 22.92 -25.85
CA LYS A 250 -10.08 22.92 -26.64
C LYS A 250 -10.58 24.34 -26.90
N LYS A 251 -11.10 24.58 -28.10
CA LYS A 251 -11.81 25.82 -28.49
C LYS A 251 -13.24 25.86 -27.92
N LYS A 252 -13.36 25.62 -26.61
CA LYS A 252 -14.65 25.62 -25.87
C LYS A 252 -14.52 26.44 -24.61
N GLY A 253 -15.58 27.17 -24.26
CA GLY A 253 -15.65 28.02 -23.07
C GLY A 253 -15.48 29.51 -23.38
N PRO A 254 -15.45 30.37 -22.35
CA PRO A 254 -15.30 31.81 -22.51
C PRO A 254 -13.97 32.19 -23.19
N LEU A 255 -14.03 33.12 -24.17
CA LEU A 255 -12.87 33.51 -24.99
C LEU A 255 -11.68 34.00 -24.15
N MET A 256 -11.94 34.79 -23.10
CA MET A 256 -10.90 35.30 -22.21
C MET A 256 -10.12 34.18 -21.50
N GLU A 257 -10.81 33.10 -21.11
CA GLU A 257 -10.16 31.96 -20.45
C GLU A 257 -9.32 31.15 -21.45
N TYR A 258 -9.78 31.04 -22.70
CA TYR A 258 -9.02 30.41 -23.77
C TYR A 258 -7.71 31.14 -24.03
N ILE A 259 -7.74 32.47 -24.19
CA ILE A 259 -6.53 33.29 -24.42
C ILE A 259 -5.53 33.11 -23.29
N ARG A 260 -6.00 33.11 -22.02
CA ARG A 260 -5.14 32.88 -20.85
C ARG A 260 -4.50 31.49 -20.84
N LYS A 261 -5.23 30.46 -21.26
CA LYS A 261 -4.68 29.09 -21.34
C LYS A 261 -3.73 28.94 -22.53
N ALA A 262 -4.05 29.57 -23.66
CA ALA A 262 -3.21 29.56 -24.86
C ALA A 262 -1.79 30.09 -24.59
N SER A 263 -1.64 31.08 -23.70
CA SER A 263 -0.32 31.57 -23.31
C SER A 263 0.48 30.61 -22.41
N MET A 264 -0.12 29.52 -21.93
CA MET A 264 0.49 28.54 -21.02
C MET A 264 0.77 27.19 -21.70
N VAL A 265 0.62 27.10 -23.02
CA VAL A 265 0.87 25.89 -23.79
C VAL A 265 2.38 25.58 -23.79
N LEU A 266 2.71 24.28 -23.76
CA LEU A 266 4.06 23.74 -24.00
C LEU A 266 4.52 23.99 -25.45
#